data_AF-B7Q7L9-F1
#
_entry.id   AF-B7Q7L9-F1
#
_cell.length_a   1.000
_cell.length_b   1.000
_cell.length_c   1.000
_cell.angle_alpha   90.00
_cell.angle_beta   90.00
_cell.angle_gamma   90.00
#
_symmetry.space_group_name_H-M   'P 1'
#
loop_
_entity.id
_entity.type
_entity.pdbx_description
1 polymer ?
#
loop_
_entity_poly.entity_id
_entity_poly.type
_entity_poly.pdbx_seq_one_letter_code
_entity_poly.pdbx_strand_id
1 'polypeptide(L)'
;GAGCTALVVAVIARKLELTRAEKHVHNFMMDTQLTKRLKNAAANVLRETWLIYKNTRLVKRVNPSKVRAHQRKFLLAIYSLRKVKMDQRKLMDNANTITDMAKTQNSVYEMVSDMNARQELFDERLASLEERLVAIHEQLEALPDAVARCCHSSLSQPPVPSQSYPPGSLLPSQQQQLQQQQQVPPDCGGPYPAAVPGQPSYPPHPPPKHTHLHPDDAASLTSRPSWSSVNLSGGRLGVMAPPMVARSGSTEN
;
A
#
# COMPACT_ATOMS: atom_id res chain seq x y z
N GLY A 1 4.02 42.73 -27.24
CA GLY A 1 5.35 42.13 -27.00
C GLY A 1 5.27 40.94 -26.04
N ALA A 2 5.07 41.20 -24.74
CA ALA A 2 5.19 40.21 -23.67
C ALA A 2 4.38 38.91 -23.86
N GLY A 3 3.13 38.98 -24.31
CA GLY A 3 2.30 37.79 -24.53
C GLY A 3 2.84 36.84 -25.61
N CYS A 4 3.43 37.40 -26.67
CA CYS A 4 4.02 36.58 -27.74
C CYS A 4 5.28 35.86 -27.24
N THR A 5 6.12 36.54 -26.46
CA THR A 5 7.28 35.93 -25.81
C THR A 5 6.88 34.82 -24.84
N ALA A 6 5.86 35.05 -24.01
CA ALA A 6 5.36 34.04 -23.06
C ALA A 6 4.83 32.79 -23.78
N LEU A 7 4.08 32.96 -24.88
CA LEU A 7 3.60 31.84 -25.69
C LEU A 7 4.76 31.05 -26.30
N VAL A 8 5.77 31.73 -26.83
CA VAL A 8 6.96 31.06 -27.41
C VAL A 8 7.70 30.25 -26.34
N VAL A 9 7.95 30.81 -25.15
CA VAL A 9 8.59 30.06 -24.05
C VAL A 9 7.75 28.87 -23.64
N ALA A 10 6.43 29.02 -23.51
CA ALA A 10 5.55 27.92 -23.14
C ALA A 10 5.57 26.77 -24.18
N VAL A 11 5.55 27.12 -25.47
CA VAL A 11 5.61 26.14 -26.56
C VAL A 11 6.97 25.44 -26.60
N ILE A 12 8.07 26.19 -26.43
CA ILE A 12 9.43 25.62 -26.41
C ILE A 12 9.59 24.69 -25.20
N ALA A 13 9.15 25.10 -24.02
CA ALA A 13 9.21 24.27 -22.82
C ALA A 13 8.53 22.91 -23.04
N ARG A 14 7.30 22.91 -23.59
CA ARG A 14 6.57 21.68 -23.90
C ARG A 14 7.26 20.81 -24.94
N LYS A 15 7.94 21.42 -25.94
CA LYS A 15 8.70 20.67 -26.95
C LYS A 15 10.01 20.09 -26.44
N LEU A 16 10.56 20.58 -25.33
CA LEU A 16 11.76 20.05 -24.68
C LEU A 16 11.45 18.94 -23.66
N GLU A 17 10.19 18.79 -23.27
CA GLU A 17 9.76 17.69 -22.42
C GLU A 17 9.80 16.37 -23.21
N LEU A 18 10.66 15.46 -22.78
CA LEU A 18 10.72 14.12 -23.35
C LEU A 18 9.37 13.40 -23.14
N THR A 19 8.90 12.76 -24.20
CA THR A 19 7.75 11.86 -24.15
C THR A 19 8.03 10.64 -23.28
N ARG A 20 6.98 9.90 -22.91
CA ARG A 20 7.12 8.67 -22.11
C ARG A 20 8.05 7.66 -22.79
N ALA A 21 7.89 7.43 -24.09
CA ALA A 21 8.71 6.49 -24.85
C ALA A 21 10.18 6.93 -24.88
N GLU A 22 10.45 8.21 -25.16
CA GLU A 22 11.82 8.76 -25.16
C GLU A 22 12.48 8.65 -23.78
N LYS A 23 11.73 8.93 -22.71
CA LYS A 23 12.21 8.75 -21.33
C LYS A 23 12.61 7.30 -21.05
N HIS A 24 11.84 6.32 -21.52
CA HIS A 24 12.19 4.90 -21.35
C HIS A 24 13.47 4.54 -22.11
N VAL A 25 13.61 4.98 -23.37
CA VAL A 25 14.84 4.77 -24.15
C VAL A 25 16.04 5.45 -23.49
N HIS A 26 15.88 6.69 -23.02
CA HIS A 26 16.92 7.42 -22.32
C HIS A 26 17.33 6.72 -21.02
N ASN A 27 16.37 6.26 -20.22
CA ASN A 27 16.65 5.54 -18.98
C ASN A 27 17.44 4.24 -19.26
N PHE A 28 17.00 3.45 -20.26
CA PHE A 28 17.73 2.25 -20.69
C PHE A 28 19.16 2.55 -21.15
N MET A 29 19.34 3.61 -21.92
CA MET A 29 20.66 4.04 -22.37
C MET A 29 21.54 4.48 -21.20
N MET A 30 21.00 5.25 -20.25
CA MET A 30 21.72 5.68 -19.05
C MET A 30 22.14 4.48 -18.19
N ASP A 31 21.24 3.52 -17.94
CA ASP A 31 21.54 2.32 -17.17
C ASP A 31 22.65 1.49 -17.84
N THR A 32 22.55 1.31 -19.15
CA THR A 32 23.59 0.64 -19.94
C THR A 32 24.95 1.33 -19.79
N GLN A 33 24.99 2.67 -19.84
CA GLN A 33 26.22 3.44 -19.65
C GLN A 33 26.78 3.33 -18.23
N LEU A 34 25.94 3.45 -17.21
CA LEU A 34 26.35 3.33 -15.82
C LEU A 34 26.90 1.93 -15.53
N THR A 35 26.24 0.87 -16.02
CA THR A 35 26.72 -0.50 -15.89
C THR A 35 28.11 -0.70 -16.52
N LYS A 36 28.35 -0.14 -17.72
CA LYS A 36 29.67 -0.18 -18.36
C LYS A 36 30.72 0.57 -17.54
N ARG A 37 30.41 1.77 -17.06
CA ARG A 37 31.32 2.58 -16.22
C ARG A 37 31.62 1.90 -14.89
N LEU A 38 30.64 1.23 -14.28
CA LEU A 38 30.80 0.50 -13.03
C LEU A 38 31.83 -0.64 -13.19
N LYS A 39 31.68 -1.44 -14.25
CA LYS A 39 32.62 -2.52 -14.59
C LYS A 39 34.03 -2.00 -14.84
N ASN A 40 34.16 -0.90 -15.59
CA ASN A 40 35.46 -0.27 -15.86
C ASN A 40 36.12 0.26 -14.56
N ALA A 41 35.36 0.98 -13.73
CA ALA A 41 35.87 1.47 -12.45
C ALA A 41 36.32 0.33 -11.53
N ALA A 42 35.55 -0.76 -11.45
CA ALA A 42 35.91 -1.95 -10.69
C ALA A 42 37.20 -2.61 -11.22
N ALA A 43 37.34 -2.72 -12.54
CA ALA A 43 38.57 -3.22 -13.16
C ALA A 43 39.80 -2.35 -12.82
N ASN A 44 39.64 -1.03 -12.82
CA ASN A 44 40.71 -0.11 -12.42
C ASN A 44 41.07 -0.24 -10.93
N VAL A 45 40.09 -0.47 -10.05
CA VAL A 45 40.36 -0.76 -8.63
C VAL A 45 41.24 -1.99 -8.51
N LEU A 46 40.86 -3.11 -9.15
CA LEU A 46 41.66 -4.35 -9.12
C LEU A 46 43.06 -4.15 -9.73
N ARG A 47 43.15 -3.46 -10.86
CA ARG A 47 44.41 -3.16 -11.54
C ARG A 47 45.36 -2.38 -10.63
N GLU A 48 44.89 -1.30 -10.02
CA GLU A 48 45.74 -0.46 -9.17
C GLU A 48 46.07 -1.15 -7.84
N THR A 49 45.15 -1.92 -7.25
CA THR A 49 45.46 -2.78 -6.08
C THR A 49 46.60 -3.76 -6.39
N TRP A 50 46.52 -4.46 -7.52
CA TRP A 50 47.59 -5.36 -7.96
C TRP A 50 48.91 -4.63 -8.17
N LEU A 51 48.90 -3.47 -8.84
CA LEU A 51 50.12 -2.70 -9.10
C LEU A 51 50.74 -2.14 -7.82
N ILE A 52 49.94 -1.75 -6.83
CA ILE A 52 50.44 -1.37 -5.50
C ILE A 52 51.12 -2.58 -4.85
N TYR A 53 50.47 -3.74 -4.82
CA TYR A 53 51.03 -4.95 -4.24
C TYR A 53 52.35 -5.34 -4.92
N LYS A 54 52.35 -5.38 -6.26
CA LYS A 54 53.55 -5.68 -7.06
C LYS A 54 54.72 -4.76 -6.71
N ASN A 55 54.51 -3.44 -6.69
CA ASN A 55 55.59 -2.47 -6.47
C ASN A 55 55.98 -2.28 -4.99
N THR A 56 55.26 -2.90 -4.04
CA THR A 56 55.57 -2.82 -2.60
C THR A 56 56.03 -4.15 -1.99
N ARG A 57 55.64 -5.29 -2.58
CA ARG A 57 55.89 -6.63 -2.02
C ARG A 57 56.65 -7.59 -2.94
N LEU A 58 56.63 -7.37 -4.26
CA LEU A 58 57.24 -8.28 -5.25
C LEU A 58 58.50 -7.68 -5.91
N VAL A 59 59.11 -6.66 -5.30
CA VAL A 59 60.32 -6.01 -5.82
C VAL A 59 61.41 -5.94 -4.74
N LYS A 60 62.68 -6.09 -5.14
CA LYS A 60 63.83 -6.06 -4.20
C LYS A 60 64.05 -4.68 -3.56
N ARG A 61 63.75 -3.60 -4.30
CA ARG A 61 63.80 -2.21 -3.81
C ARG A 61 62.53 -1.48 -4.21
N VAL A 62 61.88 -0.84 -3.24
CA VAL A 62 60.61 -0.13 -3.44
C VAL A 62 60.87 1.27 -3.99
N ASN A 63 60.14 1.64 -5.05
CA ASN A 63 60.17 2.97 -5.65
C ASN A 63 58.99 3.82 -5.16
N PRO A 64 59.16 4.69 -4.15
CA PRO A 64 58.04 5.35 -3.48
C PRO A 64 57.24 6.27 -4.40
N SER A 65 57.88 6.91 -5.39
CA SER A 65 57.18 7.76 -6.38
C SER A 65 56.19 6.97 -7.24
N LYS A 66 56.55 5.75 -7.65
CA LYS A 66 55.68 4.87 -8.44
C LYS A 66 54.52 4.33 -7.61
N VAL A 67 54.79 3.97 -6.35
CA VAL A 67 53.75 3.56 -5.40
C VAL A 67 52.73 4.67 -5.20
N ARG A 68 53.17 5.91 -4.96
CA ARG A 68 52.27 7.08 -4.83
C ARG A 68 51.43 7.33 -6.08
N ALA A 69 51.98 7.11 -7.28
CA ALA A 69 51.22 7.25 -8.52
C ALA A 69 50.07 6.22 -8.60
N HIS A 70 50.33 4.95 -8.28
CA HIS A 70 49.29 3.91 -8.25
C HIS A 70 48.29 4.10 -7.12
N GLN A 71 48.72 4.59 -5.95
CA GLN A 71 47.81 4.93 -4.85
C GLN A 71 46.82 6.04 -5.24
N ARG A 72 47.28 7.10 -5.90
CA ARG A 72 46.38 8.16 -6.40
C ARG A 72 45.36 7.61 -7.38
N LYS A 73 45.80 6.79 -8.34
CA LYS A 73 44.92 6.14 -9.32
C LYS A 73 43.93 5.18 -8.65
N PHE A 74 44.36 4.43 -7.63
CA PHE A 74 43.51 3.57 -6.83
C PHE A 74 42.41 4.37 -6.12
N LEU A 75 42.76 5.47 -5.44
CA LEU A 75 41.78 6.32 -4.76
C LEU A 75 40.78 6.95 -5.75
N LEU A 76 41.26 7.40 -6.92
CA LEU A 76 40.40 7.91 -7.99
C LEU A 76 39.45 6.83 -8.52
N ALA A 77 39.93 5.59 -8.69
CA ALA A 77 39.10 4.47 -9.13
C ALA A 77 38.04 4.09 -8.09
N ILE A 78 38.38 4.09 -6.79
CA ILE A 78 37.42 3.88 -5.70
C ILE A 78 36.37 4.99 -5.68
N TYR A 79 36.78 6.25 -5.80
CA TYR A 79 35.85 7.39 -5.86
C TYR A 79 34.91 7.26 -7.06
N SER A 80 35.46 6.97 -8.25
CA SER A 80 34.68 6.77 -9.47
C SER A 80 33.67 5.63 -9.31
N LEU A 81 34.10 4.49 -8.77
CA LEU A 81 33.23 3.33 -8.54
C LEU A 81 32.06 3.69 -7.60
N ARG A 82 32.34 4.38 -6.49
CA ARG A 82 31.31 4.85 -5.55
C ARG A 82 30.35 5.82 -6.20
N LYS A 83 30.87 6.78 -6.97
CA LYS A 83 30.05 7.77 -7.68
C LYS A 83 29.10 7.09 -8.67
N VAL A 84 29.61 6.22 -9.54
CA VAL A 84 28.80 5.49 -10.52
C VAL A 84 27.76 4.60 -9.83
N LYS A 85 28.13 3.90 -8.74
CA LYS A 85 27.19 3.09 -7.95
C LYS A 85 26.07 3.94 -7.34
N MET A 86 26.39 5.14 -6.87
CA MET A 86 25.39 6.06 -6.34
C MET A 86 24.46 6.58 -7.45
N ASP A 87 25.01 6.92 -8.61
CA ASP A 87 24.22 7.36 -9.76
C ASP A 87 23.30 6.25 -10.29
N GLN A 88 23.77 4.99 -10.26
CA GLN A 88 22.93 3.83 -10.59
C GLN A 88 21.76 3.66 -9.61
N ARG A 89 22.00 3.85 -8.30
CA ARG A 89 20.92 3.84 -7.30
C ARG A 89 19.89 4.94 -7.58
N LYS A 90 20.34 6.17 -7.83
CA LYS A 90 19.44 7.28 -8.18
C LYS A 90 18.58 6.96 -9.40
N LEU A 91 19.17 6.39 -10.45
CA LEU A 91 18.43 6.02 -11.65
C LEU A 91 17.37 4.95 -11.36
N MET A 92 17.71 3.95 -10.54
CA MET A 92 16.80 2.88 -10.14
C MET A 92 15.64 3.40 -9.28
N ASP A 93 15.92 4.30 -8.33
CA ASP A 93 14.89 4.90 -7.47
C ASP A 93 13.85 5.68 -8.31
N ASN A 94 14.29 6.38 -9.37
CA ASN A 94 13.39 7.06 -10.30
C ASN A 94 12.47 6.09 -11.07
N ALA A 95 12.93 4.87 -11.37
CA ALA A 95 12.12 3.85 -12.04
C ALA A 95 11.08 3.22 -11.10
N ASN A 96 11.45 3.04 -9.82
CA ASN A 96 10.58 2.48 -8.80
C ASN A 96 9.39 3.41 -8.51
N THR A 97 9.60 4.74 -8.42
CA THR A 97 8.51 5.70 -8.16
C THR A 97 7.35 5.59 -9.16
N ILE A 98 7.65 5.41 -10.46
CA ILE A 98 6.60 5.26 -11.49
C ILE A 98 5.85 3.93 -11.31
N THR A 99 6.58 2.87 -11.00
CA THR A 99 6.01 1.53 -10.77
C THR A 99 5.12 1.50 -9.54
N ASP A 100 5.57 2.14 -8.45
CA ASP A 100 4.85 2.20 -7.18
C ASP A 100 3.59 3.06 -7.28
N MET A 101 3.64 4.15 -8.07
CA MET A 101 2.45 4.94 -8.39
C MET A 101 1.41 4.11 -9.13
N ALA A 102 1.81 3.32 -10.13
CA ALA A 102 0.90 2.46 -10.88
C ALA A 102 0.26 1.38 -9.99
N LYS A 103 1.05 0.75 -9.11
CA LYS A 103 0.53 -0.22 -8.12
C LYS A 103 -0.44 0.42 -7.13
N THR A 104 -0.11 1.60 -6.62
CA THR A 104 -0.98 2.37 -5.73
C THR A 104 -2.31 2.68 -6.41
N GLN A 105 -2.28 3.10 -7.67
CA GLN A 105 -3.49 3.34 -8.47
C GLN A 105 -4.33 2.07 -8.62
N ASN A 106 -3.72 0.92 -8.90
CA ASN A 106 -4.44 -0.35 -9.06
C ASN A 106 -5.13 -0.77 -7.74
N SER A 107 -4.41 -0.68 -6.62
CA SER A 107 -4.97 -0.98 -5.30
C SER A 107 -6.10 -0.02 -4.92
N VAL A 108 -5.95 1.28 -5.19
CA VAL A 108 -7.03 2.26 -4.94
C VAL A 108 -8.26 1.95 -5.80
N TYR A 109 -8.06 1.61 -7.07
CA TYR A 109 -9.16 1.24 -7.97
C TYR A 109 -9.92 0.01 -7.46
N GLU A 110 -9.22 -1.05 -7.07
CA GLU A 110 -9.82 -2.26 -6.51
C GLU A 110 -10.63 -1.94 -5.24
N MET A 111 -10.06 -1.18 -4.31
CA MET A 111 -10.76 -0.78 -3.08
C MET A 111 -12.02 0.04 -3.35
N VAL A 112 -11.95 1.00 -4.28
CA VAL A 112 -13.11 1.85 -4.64
C VAL A 112 -14.18 1.02 -5.35
N SER A 113 -13.79 0.10 -6.23
CA SER A 113 -14.72 -0.82 -6.88
C SER A 113 -15.45 -1.70 -5.87
N ASP A 114 -14.73 -2.30 -4.93
CA ASP A 114 -15.31 -3.11 -3.85
C ASP A 114 -16.25 -2.28 -2.96
N MET A 115 -15.86 -1.04 -2.67
CA MET A 115 -16.67 -0.10 -1.90
C MET A 115 -17.97 0.24 -2.63
N ASN A 116 -17.90 0.50 -3.94
CA ASN A 116 -19.08 0.81 -4.75
C ASN A 116 -20.03 -0.38 -4.83
N ALA A 117 -19.51 -1.61 -5.03
CA ALA A 117 -20.33 -2.82 -5.02
C ALA A 117 -21.04 -3.05 -3.67
N ARG A 118 -20.36 -2.76 -2.56
CA ARG A 118 -21.00 -2.81 -1.23
C ARG A 118 -22.04 -1.72 -1.06
N GLN A 119 -21.77 -0.51 -1.57
CA GLN A 119 -22.70 0.60 -1.52
C GLN A 119 -23.99 0.28 -2.27
N GLU A 120 -23.90 -0.27 -3.49
CA GLU A 120 -25.07 -0.72 -4.25
C GLU A 120 -25.92 -1.74 -3.47
N LEU A 121 -25.28 -2.68 -2.79
CA LEU A 121 -25.97 -3.66 -1.93
C LEU A 121 -26.61 -3.00 -0.69
N PHE A 122 -25.99 -1.97 -0.13
CA PHE A 122 -26.59 -1.20 0.97
C PHE A 122 -27.79 -0.38 0.48
N ASP A 123 -27.68 0.26 -0.68
CA ASP A 123 -28.76 1.05 -1.29
C ASP A 123 -29.98 0.16 -1.60
N GLU A 124 -29.76 -1.05 -2.12
CA GLU A 124 -30.85 -2.02 -2.35
C GLU A 124 -31.54 -2.45 -1.05
N ARG A 125 -30.76 -2.73 0.01
CA ARG A 125 -31.32 -3.05 1.33
C ARG A 125 -32.06 -1.87 1.94
N LEU A 126 -31.56 -0.66 1.76
CA LEU A 126 -32.17 0.57 2.25
C LEU A 126 -33.50 0.81 1.53
N ALA A 127 -33.54 0.67 0.20
CA ALA A 127 -34.78 0.74 -0.58
C ALA A 127 -35.83 -0.28 -0.11
N SER A 128 -35.42 -1.52 0.15
CA SER A 128 -36.35 -2.54 0.70
C SER A 128 -36.87 -2.18 2.10
N LEU A 129 -36.04 -1.57 2.95
CA LEU A 129 -36.46 -1.07 4.25
C LEU A 129 -37.44 0.10 4.12
N GLU A 130 -37.18 1.03 3.20
CA GLU A 130 -38.10 2.14 2.90
C GLU A 130 -39.46 1.62 2.44
N GLU A 131 -39.49 0.64 1.52
CA GLU A 131 -40.74 0.03 1.04
C GLU A 131 -41.53 -0.64 2.18
N ARG A 132 -40.84 -1.38 3.06
CA ARG A 132 -41.48 -2.00 4.24
C ARG A 132 -42.02 -0.96 5.22
N LEU A 133 -41.31 0.15 5.41
CA LEU A 133 -41.77 1.24 6.28
C LEU A 133 -43.00 1.94 5.70
N VAL A 134 -43.04 2.17 4.39
CA VAL A 134 -44.23 2.70 3.70
C VAL A 134 -45.41 1.76 3.88
N ALA A 135 -45.23 0.45 3.67
CA ALA A 135 -46.31 -0.53 3.88
C ALA A 135 -46.84 -0.54 5.32
N ILE A 136 -45.96 -0.43 6.32
CA ILE A 136 -46.37 -0.32 7.74
C ILE A 136 -47.15 0.98 7.98
N HIS A 137 -46.72 2.09 7.39
CA HIS A 137 -47.39 3.37 7.50
C HIS A 137 -48.82 3.31 6.93
N GLU A 138 -48.99 2.76 5.74
CA GLU A 138 -50.31 2.57 5.10
C GLU A 138 -51.22 1.64 5.93
N GLN A 139 -50.67 0.55 6.47
CA GLN A 139 -51.42 -0.35 7.35
C GLN A 139 -51.89 0.34 8.64
N LEU A 140 -51.06 1.20 9.23
CA LEU A 140 -51.43 2.00 10.40
C LEU A 140 -52.49 3.05 10.08
N GLU A 141 -52.43 3.68 8.90
CA GLU A 141 -53.44 4.66 8.46
C GLU A 141 -54.80 4.01 8.17
N ALA A 142 -54.81 2.80 7.60
CA ALA A 142 -56.03 2.05 7.31
C ALA A 142 -56.67 1.35 8.54
N LEU A 143 -55.91 1.26 9.65
CA LEU A 143 -56.30 0.53 10.85
C LEU A 143 -57.55 1.10 11.55
N PRO A 144 -57.70 2.42 11.76
CA PRO A 144 -58.89 3.02 12.40
C PRO A 144 -60.17 2.72 11.61
N ASP A 145 -60.11 2.81 10.28
CA ASP A 145 -61.26 2.51 9.41
C ASP A 145 -61.63 1.03 9.45
N ALA A 146 -60.63 0.13 9.48
CA ALA A 146 -60.86 -1.30 9.64
C ALA A 146 -61.49 -1.64 10.99
N VAL A 147 -61.01 -1.01 12.08
CA VAL A 147 -61.58 -1.14 13.42
C VAL A 147 -63.01 -0.59 13.45
N ALA A 148 -63.27 0.59 12.88
CA ALA A 148 -64.60 1.19 12.80
C ALA A 148 -65.61 0.31 12.06
N ARG A 149 -65.19 -0.33 10.95
CA ARG A 149 -66.00 -1.33 10.21
C ARG A 149 -66.27 -2.57 11.05
N CYS A 150 -65.28 -3.09 11.77
CA CYS A 150 -65.44 -4.26 12.64
C CYS A 150 -66.41 -3.96 13.79
N CYS A 151 -66.28 -2.82 14.44
CA CYS A 151 -67.20 -2.36 15.49
C CYS A 151 -68.64 -2.19 14.98
N HIS A 152 -68.83 -1.58 13.80
CA HIS A 152 -70.16 -1.46 13.18
C HIS A 152 -70.78 -2.83 12.83
N SER A 153 -69.98 -3.76 12.33
CA SER A 153 -70.41 -5.13 12.00
C SER A 153 -70.83 -5.91 13.25
N SER A 154 -70.15 -5.68 14.38
CA SER A 154 -70.50 -6.32 15.66
C SER A 154 -71.79 -5.79 16.30
N LEU A 155 -72.22 -4.57 15.97
CA LEU A 155 -73.42 -3.96 16.53
C LEU A 155 -74.69 -4.22 15.69
N SER A 156 -74.55 -4.80 14.49
CA SER A 156 -75.64 -5.04 13.54
C SER A 156 -76.06 -6.51 13.40
N GLN A 157 -75.71 -7.39 14.36
CA GLN A 157 -76.35 -8.70 14.47
C GLN A 157 -77.73 -8.59 15.15
N PRO A 158 -78.83 -9.04 14.51
CA PRO A 158 -80.11 -9.20 15.18
C PRO A 158 -80.08 -10.43 16.12
N PRO A 159 -80.86 -10.45 17.21
CA PRO A 159 -80.91 -11.58 18.14
C PRO A 159 -81.65 -12.75 17.49
N VAL A 160 -80.99 -13.91 17.38
CA VAL A 160 -81.63 -15.21 17.10
C VAL A 160 -82.02 -15.88 18.42
N PRO A 161 -83.24 -16.44 18.57
CA PRO A 161 -83.63 -17.16 19.78
C PRO A 161 -83.03 -18.56 19.83
N SER A 162 -82.70 -18.96 21.06
CA SER A 162 -82.13 -20.22 21.51
C SER A 162 -82.85 -21.47 20.98
N GLN A 163 -82.11 -22.40 20.40
CA GLN A 163 -82.42 -23.82 20.52
C GLN A 163 -81.20 -24.61 21.00
N SER A 164 -81.48 -25.45 21.98
CA SER A 164 -80.62 -26.33 22.76
C SER A 164 -79.86 -27.38 21.95
N TYR A 165 -78.55 -27.49 22.20
CA TYR A 165 -77.67 -28.66 21.96
C TYR A 165 -78.17 -29.91 22.77
N PRO A 166 -77.75 -31.18 22.52
CA PRO A 166 -76.38 -31.65 22.20
C PRO A 166 -76.29 -32.98 21.36
N PRO A 167 -75.23 -33.80 21.42
CA PRO A 167 -73.82 -33.56 21.07
C PRO A 167 -73.29 -34.56 20.00
N GLY A 168 -72.21 -34.19 19.30
CA GLY A 168 -71.22 -35.16 18.82
C GLY A 168 -71.00 -35.25 17.30
N SER A 169 -69.75 -34.95 16.94
CA SER A 169 -68.95 -35.61 15.90
C SER A 169 -68.82 -34.97 14.51
N LEU A 170 -67.65 -34.31 14.40
CA LEU A 170 -66.67 -34.39 13.31
C LEU A 170 -66.86 -33.50 12.07
N LEU A 171 -66.11 -32.39 12.12
CA LEU A 171 -65.63 -31.58 11.01
C LEU A 171 -64.57 -32.34 10.18
N PRO A 172 -64.47 -32.15 8.85
CA PRO A 172 -63.27 -32.46 8.09
C PRO A 172 -62.22 -31.37 8.30
N SER A 173 -61.02 -31.78 8.70
CA SER A 173 -59.84 -30.94 8.88
C SER A 173 -59.30 -30.45 7.53
N GLN A 174 -59.25 -29.14 7.32
CA GLN A 174 -58.34 -28.54 6.34
C GLN A 174 -57.52 -27.47 7.08
N GLN A 175 -56.31 -27.84 7.50
CA GLN A 175 -55.39 -26.97 8.22
C GLN A 175 -54.29 -26.49 7.28
N GLN A 176 -54.49 -25.25 6.84
CA GLN A 176 -53.56 -24.13 6.88
C GLN A 176 -52.06 -24.41 7.08
N GLN A 177 -51.34 -24.07 6.02
CA GLN A 177 -50.01 -23.46 5.97
C GLN A 177 -49.77 -22.39 7.05
N LEU A 178 -48.78 -22.59 7.93
CA LEU A 178 -47.94 -21.52 8.50
C LEU A 178 -46.67 -22.09 9.16
N GLN A 179 -45.53 -21.61 8.66
CA GLN A 179 -44.29 -21.32 9.37
C GLN A 179 -43.53 -22.45 10.11
N GLN A 180 -42.43 -22.89 9.48
CA GLN A 180 -41.08 -22.58 9.94
C GLN A 180 -40.93 -22.27 11.45
N GLN A 181 -40.55 -23.26 12.26
CA GLN A 181 -39.33 -23.18 13.08
C GLN A 181 -38.95 -24.53 13.73
N GLN A 182 -37.63 -24.78 13.74
CA GLN A 182 -36.86 -25.56 14.71
C GLN A 182 -36.52 -27.03 14.38
N GLN A 183 -35.32 -27.26 13.83
CA GLN A 183 -34.31 -28.13 14.47
C GLN A 183 -32.90 -28.00 13.85
N VAL A 184 -31.90 -27.98 14.73
CA VAL A 184 -30.45 -28.16 14.50
C VAL A 184 -30.03 -29.41 15.33
N PRO A 185 -28.85 -30.02 15.13
CA PRO A 185 -28.45 -31.07 14.18
C PRO A 185 -28.19 -32.45 14.90
N PRO A 186 -27.63 -33.53 14.26
CA PRO A 186 -26.18 -33.62 14.07
C PRO A 186 -25.66 -34.38 12.80
N ASP A 187 -24.42 -34.03 12.47
CA ASP A 187 -23.30 -34.84 11.97
C ASP A 187 -23.07 -35.21 10.48
N CYS A 188 -21.94 -34.69 10.01
CA CYS A 188 -20.83 -35.30 9.26
C CYS A 188 -21.07 -36.11 7.97
N GLY A 189 -20.48 -35.60 6.87
CA GLY A 189 -19.92 -36.44 5.79
C GLY A 189 -20.13 -35.87 4.39
N GLY A 190 -19.16 -35.10 3.88
CA GLY A 190 -19.16 -34.67 2.48
C GLY A 190 -18.67 -35.77 1.52
N PRO A 191 -18.89 -35.62 0.20
CA PRO A 191 -18.07 -36.30 -0.81
C PRO A 191 -17.24 -35.28 -1.63
N TYR A 192 -15.93 -35.48 -1.60
CA TYR A 192 -14.96 -34.91 -2.54
C TYR A 192 -15.21 -35.40 -3.96
N PRO A 193 -14.93 -34.61 -5.01
CA PRO A 193 -14.68 -35.16 -6.34
C PRO A 193 -13.22 -35.65 -6.45
N ALA A 194 -13.08 -36.84 -7.03
CA ALA A 194 -11.85 -37.58 -7.21
C ALA A 194 -10.84 -36.89 -8.15
N ALA A 195 -9.56 -37.01 -7.80
CA ALA A 195 -8.41 -36.53 -8.56
C ALA A 195 -8.00 -37.50 -9.67
N VAL A 196 -7.58 -36.93 -10.79
CA VAL A 196 -6.95 -37.60 -11.95
C VAL A 196 -5.47 -37.90 -11.63
N PRO A 197 -4.89 -39.04 -12.03
CA PRO A 197 -3.52 -39.41 -11.65
C PRO A 197 -2.47 -38.83 -12.62
N GLY A 198 -1.44 -38.21 -12.04
CA GLY A 198 -0.13 -37.99 -12.67
C GLY A 198 0.45 -36.60 -12.40
N GLN A 199 1.37 -36.50 -11.43
CA GLN A 199 2.59 -35.63 -11.40
C GLN A 199 3.18 -35.55 -9.96
N PRO A 200 4.50 -35.33 -9.81
CA PRO A 200 5.27 -35.71 -8.62
C PRO A 200 5.23 -34.71 -7.45
N SER A 201 5.40 -35.27 -6.24
CA SER A 201 5.30 -34.66 -4.91
C SER A 201 6.53 -33.86 -4.46
N TYR A 202 6.32 -32.62 -4.01
CA TYR A 202 7.25 -31.85 -3.16
C TYR A 202 6.62 -31.62 -1.77
N PRO A 203 7.41 -31.57 -0.67
CA PRO A 203 6.89 -31.49 0.70
C PRO A 203 6.36 -30.08 1.07
N PRO A 204 5.40 -29.97 2.02
CA PRO A 204 4.66 -28.73 2.24
C PRO A 204 5.36 -27.77 3.21
N HIS A 205 5.33 -26.47 2.87
CA HIS A 205 5.69 -25.35 3.74
C HIS A 205 4.58 -25.06 4.78
N PRO A 206 4.90 -24.63 6.00
CA PRO A 206 3.90 -24.27 7.00
C PRO A 206 3.21 -22.91 6.69
N PRO A 207 1.96 -22.71 7.13
CA PRO A 207 1.16 -21.52 6.80
C PRO A 207 1.62 -20.25 7.56
N PRO A 208 1.32 -19.04 7.03
CA PRO A 208 1.72 -17.79 7.64
C PRO A 208 0.93 -17.52 8.92
N LYS A 209 1.63 -17.20 10.01
CA LYS A 209 1.02 -16.78 11.28
C LYS A 209 0.41 -15.39 11.10
N HIS A 210 -0.90 -15.28 11.31
CA HIS A 210 -1.58 -14.00 11.46
C HIS A 210 -1.05 -13.28 12.71
N THR A 211 -0.39 -12.13 12.53
CA THR A 211 -0.07 -11.19 13.61
C THR A 211 -1.29 -10.31 13.88
N HIS A 212 -2.21 -10.79 14.73
CA HIS A 212 -3.15 -9.90 15.42
C HIS A 212 -2.39 -9.22 16.57
N LEU A 213 -2.12 -7.92 16.46
CA LEU A 213 -1.69 -7.11 17.60
C LEU A 213 -2.92 -6.71 18.42
N HIS A 214 -2.84 -6.97 19.72
CA HIS A 214 -3.82 -6.54 20.73
C HIS A 214 -3.60 -5.04 21.06
N PRO A 215 -4.63 -4.25 21.40
CA PRO A 215 -4.49 -2.80 21.67
C PRO A 215 -3.54 -2.45 22.82
N ASP A 216 -3.25 -3.40 23.70
CA ASP A 216 -2.45 -3.19 24.92
C ASP A 216 -0.93 -3.32 24.73
N ASP A 217 -0.44 -3.78 23.58
CA ASP A 217 1.01 -3.88 23.32
C ASP A 217 1.67 -2.53 22.98
N ALA A 218 0.88 -1.45 22.84
CA ALA A 218 1.38 -0.10 22.58
C ALA A 218 2.09 0.55 23.79
N ALA A 219 1.98 -0.04 24.99
CA ALA A 219 2.47 0.57 26.23
C ALA A 219 3.92 0.19 26.63
N SER A 220 4.71 -0.42 25.74
CA SER A 220 6.09 -0.85 26.06
C SER A 220 7.20 -0.15 25.25
N LEU A 221 6.90 0.99 24.61
CA LEU A 221 7.89 1.76 23.82
C LEU A 221 8.72 2.77 24.63
N THR A 222 8.62 2.81 25.97
CA THR A 222 9.38 3.76 26.80
C THR A 222 10.83 3.33 27.09
N SER A 223 11.27 2.15 26.63
CA SER A 223 12.58 1.60 26.98
C SER A 223 13.41 1.17 25.76
N ARG A 224 13.72 2.10 24.85
CA ARG A 224 14.87 1.95 23.94
C ARG A 224 15.65 3.27 23.80
N PRO A 225 17.00 3.24 23.76
CA PRO A 225 17.79 4.46 23.68
C PRO A 225 17.69 5.09 22.29
N SER A 226 17.20 6.33 22.23
CA SER A 226 17.28 7.19 21.05
C SER A 226 18.72 7.61 20.82
N TRP A 227 19.28 7.33 19.64
CA TRP A 227 20.64 7.76 19.24
C TRP A 227 20.65 9.18 18.65
N SER A 228 19.67 10.00 18.99
CA SER A 228 19.58 11.38 18.55
C SER A 228 19.07 12.28 19.67
N SER A 229 19.93 12.56 20.66
CA SER A 229 19.86 13.72 21.55
C SER A 229 21.15 13.81 22.38
N VAL A 230 22.15 14.53 21.87
CA VAL A 230 23.27 14.99 22.71
C VAL A 230 22.78 16.28 23.38
N ASN A 231 22.44 16.17 24.66
CA ASN A 231 22.02 17.29 25.50
C ASN A 231 23.27 18.10 25.91
N LEU A 232 23.37 19.35 25.47
CA LEU A 232 24.35 20.31 25.97
C LEU A 232 23.68 21.19 27.02
N SER A 233 23.85 20.83 28.29
CA SER A 233 23.56 21.71 29.42
C SER A 233 24.85 22.24 30.03
N GLY A 234 25.05 23.55 29.87
CA GLY A 234 25.57 24.46 30.90
C GLY A 234 27.04 24.33 31.31
N GLY A 235 27.92 25.09 30.66
CA GLY A 235 29.25 25.42 31.16
C GLY A 235 29.79 26.69 30.51
N ARG A 236 30.09 27.70 31.33
CA ARG A 236 30.58 29.05 30.99
C ARG A 236 31.79 29.08 30.03
N LEU A 237 31.94 30.26 29.42
CA LEU A 237 33.12 30.88 28.76
C LEU A 237 33.25 30.76 27.23
N GLY A 238 33.41 31.94 26.62
CA GLY A 238 34.28 32.13 25.46
C GLY A 238 33.59 32.24 24.11
N VAL A 239 33.28 33.47 23.69
CA VAL A 239 33.09 33.79 22.27
C VAL A 239 34.41 33.52 21.55
N MET A 240 34.50 32.43 20.78
CA MET A 240 35.57 32.22 19.81
C MET A 240 35.04 32.49 18.41
N ALA A 241 35.44 33.65 17.88
CA ALA A 241 35.31 34.02 16.48
C ALA A 241 36.14 33.06 15.59
N PRO A 242 35.75 32.85 14.32
CA PRO A 242 36.54 32.04 13.38
C PRO A 242 37.87 32.72 13.04
N PRO A 243 38.95 31.95 12.76
CA PRO A 243 40.27 32.52 12.55
C PRO A 243 40.34 33.27 11.21
N MET A 244 40.62 34.57 11.29
CA MET A 244 41.05 35.40 10.16
C MET A 244 42.42 34.92 9.68
N VAL A 245 42.50 34.52 8.42
CA VAL A 245 43.77 34.25 7.72
C VAL A 245 44.49 35.59 7.52
N ALA A 246 45.72 35.71 8.02
CA ALA A 246 46.58 36.85 7.80
C ALA A 246 47.02 36.88 6.32
N ARG A 247 46.64 37.94 5.60
CA ARG A 247 47.11 38.27 4.26
C ARG A 247 48.50 38.91 4.39
N SER A 248 49.56 38.13 4.15
CA SER A 248 50.93 38.65 4.06
C SER A 248 51.11 39.55 2.85
N GLY A 249 51.56 40.78 3.13
CA GLY A 249 52.59 41.54 2.41
C GLY A 249 52.50 41.62 0.90
N SER A 250 51.94 42.73 0.40
CA SER A 250 52.31 43.31 -0.89
C SER A 250 53.35 44.39 -0.58
N THR A 251 54.60 44.17 -0.97
CA THR A 251 55.64 45.21 -0.96
C THR A 251 55.68 45.86 -2.33
N GLU A 252 55.49 47.18 -2.33
CA GLU A 252 55.91 48.09 -3.39
C GLU A 252 57.43 47.96 -3.63
N ASN A 253 57.80 47.70 -4.88
CA ASN A 253 58.82 48.41 -5.67
C ASN A 253 58.82 47.85 -7.10
#